data_AF-A0A447XA85-F1
#
_entry.id   AF-A0A447XA85-F1
#
_cell.length_a   1.000
_cell.length_b   1.000
_cell.length_c   1.000
_cell.angle_alpha   90.00
_cell.angle_beta   90.00
_cell.angle_gamma   90.00
#
_symmetry.space_group_name_H-M   'P 1'
#
loop_
_entity.id
_entity.type
_entity.pdbx_description
1 polymer ?
#
loop_
_entity_poly.entity_id
_entity_poly.type
_entity_poly.pdbx_seq_one_letter_code
_entity_poly.pdbx_strand_id
1 'polypeptide(L)'
;MFSAKIEPVKLGISYAYQYTDIQDGPCHFYGLFGAPFFEASFRFDIISFICAYCKVESLVNRCREYLRKNGASVECYIEISAEINLDLGAVYAEKDKKWEFNVKESNIKLGLKGVVSATFEANVFVVQLTAEATASIEAKAGFGFDSHDDGLDLALFHDGIKGKFEFKIDVSHGEVDEKGKGKEKSEKPEKKDTVEWQLCDPMEVKDSPLRVNLYGKERTVEKK
;
A
#
# COMPACT_ATOMS: atom_id res chain seq x y z
N MET A 1 20.31 4.76 -5.26
CA MET A 1 19.46 5.96 -5.08
C MET A 1 17.99 5.65 -5.35
N PHE A 2 17.67 4.85 -6.37
CA PHE A 2 16.31 4.49 -6.76
C PHE A 2 16.11 2.98 -6.74
N SER A 3 14.96 2.52 -6.27
CA SER A 3 14.49 1.14 -6.44
C SER A 3 13.01 1.12 -6.82
N ALA A 4 12.65 0.25 -7.76
CA ALA A 4 11.28 0.06 -8.19
C ALA A 4 10.86 -1.40 -7.94
N LYS A 5 9.63 -1.59 -7.46
CA LYS A 5 8.97 -2.88 -7.37
C LYS A 5 7.66 -2.78 -8.15
N ILE A 6 7.40 -3.76 -9.01
CA ILE A 6 6.17 -3.84 -9.80
C ILE A 6 5.62 -5.24 -9.61
N GLU A 7 4.39 -5.36 -9.12
CA GLU A 7 3.74 -6.66 -8.93
C GLU A 7 3.16 -7.19 -10.25
N PRO A 8 3.05 -8.52 -10.43
CA PRO A 8 2.42 -9.10 -11.60
C PRO A 8 0.94 -8.70 -11.73
N VAL A 9 0.53 -8.34 -12.94
CA VAL A 9 -0.86 -8.01 -13.27
C VAL A 9 -1.74 -9.25 -13.18
N LYS A 10 -2.89 -9.14 -12.49
CA LYS A 10 -3.97 -10.13 -12.58
C LYS A 10 -5.15 -9.49 -13.33
N LEU A 11 -5.64 -10.18 -14.35
CA LEU A 11 -6.79 -9.75 -15.14
C LEU A 11 -7.73 -10.93 -15.40
N GLY A 12 -9.00 -10.75 -15.08
CA GLY A 12 -10.10 -11.63 -15.42
C GLY A 12 -11.18 -10.86 -16.14
N ILE A 13 -11.71 -11.45 -17.21
CA ILE A 13 -12.87 -10.93 -17.94
C ILE A 13 -13.90 -12.05 -17.94
N SER A 14 -15.14 -11.73 -17.56
CA SER A 14 -16.26 -12.66 -17.62
C SER A 14 -17.40 -12.05 -18.42
N TYR A 15 -18.04 -12.89 -19.23
CA TYR A 15 -19.29 -12.57 -19.90
C TYR A 15 -20.25 -13.73 -19.72
N ALA A 16 -21.50 -13.41 -19.37
CA ALA A 16 -22.58 -14.39 -19.38
C ALA A 16 -23.83 -13.80 -20.03
N TYR A 17 -24.62 -14.69 -20.60
CA TYR A 17 -25.89 -14.36 -21.23
C TYR A 17 -26.96 -15.30 -20.67
N GLN A 18 -28.06 -14.72 -20.21
CA GLN A 18 -29.20 -15.47 -19.69
C GLN A 18 -30.45 -15.10 -20.48
N TYR A 19 -31.19 -16.12 -20.88
CA TYR A 19 -32.50 -15.99 -21.49
C TYR A 19 -33.42 -17.00 -20.80
N THR A 20 -34.05 -16.56 -19.71
CA THR A 20 -34.82 -17.44 -18.82
C THR A 20 -36.27 -17.62 -19.25
N ASP A 21 -36.96 -16.57 -19.74
CA ASP A 21 -38.33 -16.66 -20.28
C ASP A 21 -38.77 -15.38 -21.04
N ILE A 22 -39.83 -15.49 -21.87
CA ILE A 22 -40.41 -14.40 -22.71
C ILE A 22 -40.79 -13.16 -21.88
N GLN A 23 -41.09 -13.33 -20.58
CA GLN A 23 -41.52 -12.23 -19.71
C GLN A 23 -40.38 -11.35 -19.17
N ASP A 24 -39.15 -11.85 -19.11
CA ASP A 24 -38.00 -11.14 -18.52
C ASP A 24 -36.99 -10.66 -19.57
N GLY A 25 -37.04 -11.22 -20.78
CA GLY A 25 -36.16 -10.81 -21.87
C GLY A 25 -34.69 -11.23 -21.67
N PRO A 26 -33.80 -10.88 -22.61
CA PRO A 26 -32.38 -11.19 -22.50
C PRO A 26 -31.68 -10.36 -21.41
N CYS A 27 -30.81 -11.01 -20.66
CA CYS A 27 -29.91 -10.38 -19.68
C CYS A 27 -28.45 -10.63 -20.04
N HIS A 28 -27.65 -9.55 -20.05
CA HIS A 28 -26.22 -9.61 -20.31
C HIS A 28 -25.44 -9.27 -19.04
N PHE A 29 -24.48 -10.11 -18.69
CA PHE A 29 -23.59 -9.94 -17.55
C PHE A 29 -22.17 -9.70 -18.05
N TYR A 30 -21.55 -8.64 -17.56
CA TYR A 30 -20.16 -8.30 -17.81
C TYR A 30 -19.43 -8.23 -16.48
N GLY A 31 -18.24 -8.81 -16.41
CA GLY A 31 -17.36 -8.70 -15.25
C GLY A 31 -15.93 -8.43 -15.69
N LEU A 32 -15.30 -7.47 -15.02
CA LEU A 32 -13.90 -7.12 -15.15
C LEU A 32 -13.27 -7.18 -13.75
N PHE A 33 -12.24 -8.00 -13.60
CA PHE A 33 -11.53 -8.17 -12.33
C PHE A 33 -10.02 -8.01 -12.52
N GLY A 34 -9.36 -7.38 -11.57
CA GLY A 34 -7.91 -7.29 -11.44
C GLY A 34 -7.53 -6.69 -10.10
N ALA A 35 -7.08 -7.53 -9.17
CA ALA A 35 -6.62 -7.12 -7.84
C ALA A 35 -5.27 -7.81 -7.49
N PRO A 36 -4.13 -7.11 -7.57
CA PRO A 36 -3.97 -5.82 -8.25
C PRO A 36 -4.01 -5.97 -9.77
N PHE A 37 -4.68 -5.04 -10.45
CA PHE A 37 -4.50 -4.84 -11.89
C PHE A 37 -3.15 -4.19 -12.15
N PHE A 38 -2.73 -3.28 -11.28
CA PHE A 38 -1.38 -2.70 -11.30
C PHE A 38 -0.98 -2.29 -9.89
N GLU A 39 0.22 -2.66 -9.45
CA GLU A 39 0.80 -2.15 -8.21
C GLU A 39 2.28 -1.89 -8.45
N ALA A 40 2.70 -0.65 -8.19
CA ALA A 40 4.10 -0.25 -8.29
C ALA A 40 4.48 0.62 -7.10
N SER A 41 5.69 0.42 -6.58
CA SER A 41 6.31 1.29 -5.59
C SER A 41 7.68 1.75 -6.05
N PHE A 42 7.95 3.03 -5.83
CA PHE A 42 9.18 3.71 -6.20
C PHE A 42 9.78 4.33 -4.96
N ARG A 43 10.93 3.83 -4.54
CA ARG A 43 11.65 4.30 -3.35
C ARG A 43 12.83 5.17 -3.75
N PHE A 44 12.88 6.36 -3.15
CA PHE A 44 13.88 7.39 -3.35
C PHE A 44 14.63 7.64 -2.05
N ASP A 45 15.93 7.35 -2.06
CA ASP A 45 16.81 7.58 -0.92
C ASP A 45 17.19 9.08 -0.81
N ILE A 46 16.64 9.75 0.21
CA ILE A 46 16.77 11.21 0.40
C ILE A 46 18.20 11.61 0.70
N ILE A 47 18.92 10.83 1.53
CA ILE A 47 20.31 11.12 1.90
C ILE A 47 21.19 11.08 0.66
N SER A 48 21.00 10.05 -0.18
CA SER A 48 21.72 9.95 -1.47
C SER A 48 21.38 11.11 -2.40
N PHE A 49 20.09 11.48 -2.51
CA PHE A 49 19.64 12.55 -3.39
C PHE A 49 20.24 13.92 -3.02
N ILE A 50 20.16 14.31 -1.75
CA ILE A 50 20.73 15.58 -1.25
C ILE A 50 22.23 15.62 -1.53
N CYS A 51 22.93 14.50 -1.31
CA CYS A 51 24.38 14.49 -1.46
C CYS A 51 24.83 14.48 -2.92
N ALA A 52 24.05 13.89 -3.83
CA ALA A 52 24.27 14.05 -5.26
C ALA A 52 24.03 15.50 -5.71
N TYR A 53 22.95 16.13 -5.24
CA TYR A 53 22.67 17.55 -5.50
C TYR A 53 23.81 18.47 -5.03
N CYS A 54 24.35 18.20 -3.84
CA CYS A 54 25.49 18.93 -3.27
C CYS A 54 26.86 18.49 -3.82
N LYS A 55 26.93 17.50 -4.74
CA LYS A 55 28.18 16.94 -5.31
C LYS A 55 29.15 16.34 -4.28
N VAL A 56 28.62 15.72 -3.22
CA VAL A 56 29.38 15.12 -2.10
C VAL A 56 29.13 13.62 -1.94
N GLU A 57 28.80 12.92 -3.03
CA GLU A 57 28.41 11.50 -3.04
C GLU A 57 29.41 10.57 -2.32
N SER A 58 30.71 10.86 -2.42
CA SER A 58 31.76 10.07 -1.76
C SER A 58 31.68 10.12 -0.24
N LEU A 59 31.14 11.19 0.34
CA LEU A 59 30.97 11.36 1.77
C LEU A 59 29.86 10.46 2.31
N VAL A 60 28.71 10.38 1.63
CA VAL A 60 27.59 9.50 2.06
C VAL A 60 28.01 8.05 2.08
N ASN A 61 28.69 7.60 1.03
CA ASN A 61 29.14 6.22 0.95
C ASN A 61 30.12 5.91 2.09
N ARG A 62 31.04 6.83 2.41
CA ARG A 62 31.95 6.69 3.55
C ARG A 62 31.22 6.68 4.89
N CYS A 63 30.24 7.56 5.10
CA CYS A 63 29.44 7.59 6.33
C CYS A 63 28.64 6.31 6.51
N ARG A 64 27.97 5.82 5.46
CA ARG A 64 27.22 4.54 5.49
C ARG A 64 28.13 3.35 5.71
N GLU A 65 29.30 3.33 5.08
CA GLU A 65 30.29 2.28 5.28
C GLU A 65 30.82 2.31 6.72
N TYR A 66 31.09 3.50 7.27
CA TYR A 66 31.51 3.66 8.65
C TYR A 66 30.43 3.19 9.63
N LEU A 67 29.17 3.61 9.44
CA LEU A 67 28.05 3.15 10.26
C LEU A 67 27.96 1.61 10.21
N ARG A 68 27.96 1.02 9.01
CA ARG A 68 27.87 -0.43 8.83
C ARG A 68 29.02 -1.18 9.51
N LYS A 69 30.24 -0.65 9.45
CA LYS A 69 31.41 -1.21 10.16
C LYS A 69 31.25 -1.20 11.67
N ASN A 70 30.48 -0.26 12.21
CA ASN A 70 30.18 -0.14 13.63
C ASN A 70 28.80 -0.71 14.00
N GLY A 71 28.25 -1.59 13.16
CA GLY A 71 26.96 -2.24 13.42
C GLY A 71 25.75 -1.30 13.34
N ALA A 72 25.89 -0.10 12.79
CA ALA A 72 24.79 0.84 12.66
C ALA A 72 24.35 1.00 11.20
N SER A 73 23.07 1.29 10.99
CA SER A 73 22.56 1.72 9.70
C SER A 73 21.48 2.78 9.89
N VAL A 74 21.32 3.66 8.90
CA VAL A 74 20.26 4.67 8.86
C VAL A 74 19.68 4.67 7.46
N GLU A 75 18.36 4.58 7.39
CA GLU A 75 17.62 4.75 6.14
C GLU A 75 16.73 5.99 6.24
N CYS A 76 16.67 6.76 5.16
CA CYS A 76 15.76 7.87 5.03
C CYS A 76 15.30 7.94 3.57
N TYR A 77 14.03 7.69 3.34
CA TYR A 77 13.49 7.57 1.99
C TYR A 77 12.06 8.08 1.88
N ILE A 78 11.71 8.46 0.66
CA ILE A 78 10.33 8.67 0.21
C ILE A 78 9.97 7.50 -0.68
N GLU A 79 8.80 6.93 -0.46
CA GLU A 79 8.18 5.93 -1.32
C GLU A 79 6.93 6.52 -1.97
N ILE A 80 6.84 6.39 -3.29
CA ILE A 80 5.66 6.73 -4.08
C ILE A 80 5.06 5.42 -4.57
N SER A 81 3.80 5.17 -4.24
CA SER A 81 3.09 3.96 -4.65
C SER A 81 1.92 4.29 -5.57
N ALA A 82 1.72 3.50 -6.61
CA ALA A 82 0.54 3.54 -7.46
C ALA A 82 -0.14 2.17 -7.44
N GLU A 83 -1.45 2.15 -7.21
CA GLU A 83 -2.24 0.93 -7.06
C GLU A 83 -3.53 1.08 -7.86
N ILE A 84 -3.85 0.07 -8.67
CA ILE A 84 -5.08 -0.02 -9.44
C ILE A 84 -5.67 -1.39 -9.14
N ASN A 85 -6.85 -1.39 -8.52
CA ASN A 85 -7.70 -2.55 -8.36
C ASN A 85 -9.00 -2.31 -9.14
N LEU A 86 -9.44 -3.33 -9.87
CA LEU A 86 -10.70 -3.31 -10.61
C LEU A 86 -11.49 -4.57 -10.24
N ASP A 87 -12.72 -4.40 -9.83
CA ASP A 87 -13.72 -5.43 -9.61
C ASP A 87 -15.07 -4.79 -9.92
N LEU A 88 -15.41 -4.86 -11.20
CA LEU A 88 -16.55 -4.21 -11.83
C LEU A 88 -17.43 -5.26 -12.49
N GLY A 89 -18.61 -5.47 -11.92
CA GLY A 89 -19.70 -6.22 -12.52
C GLY A 89 -20.77 -5.26 -13.04
N ALA A 90 -21.33 -5.55 -14.21
CA ALA A 90 -22.47 -4.84 -14.76
C ALA A 90 -23.47 -5.84 -15.34
N VAL A 91 -24.76 -5.60 -15.07
CA VAL A 91 -25.87 -6.37 -15.62
C VAL A 91 -26.76 -5.42 -16.39
N TYR A 92 -27.12 -5.82 -17.61
CA TYR A 92 -28.11 -5.12 -18.41
C TYR A 92 -29.34 -6.02 -18.58
N ALA A 93 -30.47 -5.53 -18.08
CA ALA A 93 -31.77 -6.16 -18.22
C ALA A 93 -32.57 -5.45 -19.33
N GLU A 94 -32.81 -6.12 -20.45
CA GLU A 94 -33.48 -5.53 -21.62
C GLU A 94 -34.94 -5.13 -21.31
N LYS A 95 -35.62 -5.88 -20.43
CA LYS A 95 -36.99 -5.60 -19.98
C LYS A 95 -37.11 -4.23 -19.31
N ASP A 96 -36.23 -3.95 -18.37
CA ASP A 96 -36.26 -2.70 -17.58
C ASP A 96 -35.44 -1.58 -18.25
N LYS A 97 -34.71 -1.90 -19.33
CA LYS A 97 -33.77 -1.02 -20.03
C LYS A 97 -32.81 -0.31 -19.06
N LYS A 98 -32.40 -1.02 -18.01
CA LYS A 98 -31.62 -0.50 -16.89
C LYS A 98 -30.31 -1.27 -16.74
N TRP A 99 -29.26 -0.53 -16.39
CA TRP A 99 -28.01 -1.11 -15.94
C TRP A 99 -27.98 -1.20 -14.41
N GLU A 100 -27.51 -2.34 -13.92
CA GLU A 100 -27.18 -2.55 -12.51
C GLU A 100 -25.68 -2.81 -12.37
N PHE A 101 -25.05 -2.15 -11.41
CA PHE A 101 -23.60 -2.25 -11.21
C PHE A 101 -23.30 -2.91 -9.87
N ASN A 102 -22.43 -3.92 -9.90
CA ASN A 102 -21.85 -4.55 -8.73
C ASN A 102 -20.37 -4.21 -8.69
N VAL A 103 -20.01 -3.24 -7.84
CA VAL A 103 -18.64 -2.80 -7.67
C VAL A 103 -18.17 -3.24 -6.29
N LYS A 104 -17.01 -3.91 -6.23
CA LYS A 104 -16.33 -4.23 -4.97
C LYS A 104 -15.13 -3.30 -4.76
N GLU A 105 -13.97 -3.85 -4.41
CA GLU A 105 -12.75 -3.12 -4.07
C GLU A 105 -12.07 -2.50 -5.31
N SER A 106 -12.83 -1.83 -6.18
CA SER A 106 -12.32 -1.08 -7.32
C SER A 106 -11.79 0.28 -6.88
N ASN A 107 -10.50 0.52 -7.07
CA ASN A 107 -9.90 1.82 -6.79
C ASN A 107 -8.64 2.08 -7.62
N ILE A 108 -8.36 3.36 -7.81
CA ILE A 108 -7.11 3.87 -8.36
C ILE A 108 -6.50 4.75 -7.27
N LYS A 109 -5.39 4.32 -6.65
CA LYS A 109 -4.73 5.05 -5.56
C LYS A 109 -3.34 5.50 -5.94
N LEU A 110 -2.98 6.68 -5.44
CA LEU A 110 -1.60 7.16 -5.33
C LEU A 110 -1.27 7.34 -3.85
N GLY A 111 -0.11 6.83 -3.45
CA GLY A 111 0.40 6.89 -2.09
C GLY A 111 1.75 7.59 -2.04
N LEU A 112 1.96 8.32 -0.95
CA LEU A 112 3.24 8.91 -0.59
C LEU A 112 3.56 8.52 0.84
N LYS A 113 4.75 7.97 1.05
CA LYS A 113 5.24 7.54 2.36
C LYS A 113 6.64 8.04 2.62
N GLY A 114 6.83 8.80 3.69
CA GLY A 114 8.14 9.15 4.22
C GLY A 114 8.55 8.17 5.31
N VAL A 115 9.79 7.68 5.27
CA VAL A 115 10.33 6.76 6.28
C VAL A 115 11.71 7.22 6.72
N VAL A 116 11.93 7.18 8.04
CA VAL A 116 13.25 7.28 8.66
C VAL A 116 13.41 6.09 9.58
N SER A 117 14.49 5.34 9.43
CA SER A 117 14.83 4.24 10.33
C SER A 117 16.29 4.26 10.72
N ALA A 118 16.57 3.71 11.89
CA ALA A 118 17.92 3.46 12.36
C ALA A 118 17.97 2.05 12.96
N THR A 119 19.01 1.30 12.60
CA THR A 119 19.29 -0.04 13.13
C THR A 119 20.64 -0.03 13.81
N PHE A 120 20.73 -0.73 14.94
CA PHE A 120 21.95 -0.97 15.68
C PHE A 120 22.08 -2.46 15.99
N GLU A 121 23.20 -3.03 15.61
CA GLU A 121 23.57 -4.43 15.79
C GLU A 121 24.89 -4.50 16.56
N ALA A 122 24.92 -5.27 17.64
CA ALA A 122 26.11 -5.49 18.44
C ALA A 122 26.28 -6.97 18.78
N ASN A 123 27.48 -7.48 18.51
CA ASN A 123 27.88 -8.83 18.91
C ASN A 123 28.71 -8.75 20.20
N VAL A 124 28.21 -9.35 21.28
CA VAL A 124 28.89 -9.45 22.57
C VAL A 124 29.07 -10.93 22.91
N PHE A 125 30.28 -11.44 22.67
CA PHE A 125 30.60 -12.88 22.75
C PHE A 125 29.70 -13.74 21.85
N VAL A 126 28.84 -14.58 22.44
CA VAL A 126 27.90 -15.47 21.75
C VAL A 126 26.50 -14.87 21.61
N VAL A 127 26.32 -13.61 22.02
CA VAL A 127 25.04 -12.90 22.00
C VAL A 127 25.06 -11.83 20.91
N GLN A 128 24.05 -11.85 20.07
CA GLN A 128 23.78 -10.79 19.11
C GLN A 128 22.58 -9.96 19.61
N LEU A 129 22.78 -8.65 19.67
CA LEU A 129 21.78 -7.65 20.04
C LEU A 129 21.42 -6.85 18.80
N THR A 130 20.13 -6.78 18.48
CA THR A 130 19.61 -5.92 17.41
C THR A 130 18.57 -4.97 17.98
N ALA A 131 18.72 -3.68 17.71
CA ALA A 131 17.75 -2.65 18.05
C ALA A 131 17.39 -1.84 16.80
N GLU A 132 16.11 -1.65 16.57
CA GLU A 132 15.56 -0.95 15.41
C GLU A 132 14.57 0.11 15.86
N ALA A 133 14.70 1.32 15.32
CA ALA A 133 13.73 2.40 15.48
C ALA A 133 13.29 2.88 14.10
N THR A 134 11.99 2.88 13.83
CA THR A 134 11.42 3.30 12.56
C THR A 134 10.29 4.29 12.79
N ALA A 135 10.35 5.44 12.13
CA ALA A 135 9.28 6.41 12.05
C ALA A 135 8.80 6.52 10.59
N SER A 136 7.49 6.59 10.39
CA SER A 136 6.92 6.81 9.07
C SER A 136 5.69 7.70 9.11
N ILE A 137 5.45 8.40 8.00
CA ILE A 137 4.22 9.12 7.72
C ILE A 137 3.75 8.75 6.31
N GLU A 138 2.47 8.46 6.16
CA GLU A 138 1.88 7.94 4.93
C GLU A 138 0.56 8.66 4.62
N ALA A 139 0.36 8.99 3.36
CA ALA A 139 -0.89 9.51 2.82
C ALA A 139 -1.21 8.78 1.51
N LYS A 140 -2.46 8.32 1.38
CA LYS A 140 -2.98 7.68 0.16
C LYS A 140 -4.30 8.32 -0.23
N ALA A 141 -4.43 8.66 -1.50
CA ALA A 141 -5.65 9.22 -2.07
C ALA A 141 -5.91 8.62 -3.44
N GLY A 142 -7.18 8.57 -3.84
CA GLY A 142 -7.56 7.87 -5.04
C GLY A 142 -8.99 8.10 -5.48
N PHE A 143 -9.38 7.40 -6.53
CA PHE A 143 -10.74 7.37 -7.04
C PHE A 143 -11.32 5.97 -6.88
N GLY A 144 -12.55 5.89 -6.39
CA GLY A 144 -13.29 4.64 -6.22
C GLY A 144 -14.66 4.76 -6.87
N PHE A 145 -15.22 3.62 -7.26
CA PHE A 145 -16.56 3.57 -7.83
C PHE A 145 -17.61 3.43 -6.73
N ASP A 146 -18.67 4.22 -6.82
CA ASP A 146 -19.80 4.23 -5.89
C ASP A 146 -21.06 3.79 -6.63
N SER A 147 -21.42 2.51 -6.50
CA SER A 147 -22.68 1.99 -7.05
C SER A 147 -23.83 2.30 -6.09
N HIS A 148 -24.95 2.79 -6.62
CA HIS A 148 -26.13 3.15 -5.84
C HIS A 148 -27.42 3.00 -6.64
N ASP A 149 -28.57 3.08 -5.96
CA ASP A 149 -29.89 2.75 -6.52
C ASP A 149 -30.23 3.51 -7.83
N ASP A 150 -29.73 4.74 -7.91
CA ASP A 150 -29.96 5.69 -8.99
C ASP A 150 -28.80 5.81 -10.00
N GLY A 151 -27.69 5.09 -9.84
CA GLY A 151 -26.53 5.31 -10.69
C GLY A 151 -25.20 4.72 -10.24
N LEU A 152 -24.16 5.15 -10.95
CA LEU A 152 -22.77 4.85 -10.68
C LEU A 152 -22.00 6.15 -10.72
N ASP A 153 -21.29 6.46 -9.64
CA ASP A 153 -20.40 7.62 -9.55
C ASP A 153 -18.94 7.18 -9.43
N LEU A 154 -18.02 8.03 -9.88
CA LEU A 154 -16.61 7.97 -9.54
C LEU A 154 -16.33 9.01 -8.45
N ALA A 155 -15.95 8.59 -7.25
CA ALA A 155 -15.73 9.49 -6.12
C ALA A 155 -14.25 9.52 -5.70
N LEU A 156 -13.74 10.71 -5.39
CA LEU A 156 -12.43 10.89 -4.79
C LEU A 156 -12.48 10.45 -3.33
N PHE A 157 -11.49 9.71 -2.85
CA PHE A 157 -11.39 9.30 -1.45
C PHE A 157 -9.93 9.38 -0.98
N HIS A 158 -9.71 9.33 0.33
CA HIS A 158 -8.36 9.22 0.88
C HIS A 158 -8.33 8.39 2.16
N ASP A 159 -7.22 7.67 2.38
CA ASP A 159 -7.01 6.85 3.58
C ASP A 159 -6.61 7.71 4.81
N GLY A 160 -6.59 9.03 4.63
CA GLY A 160 -6.15 10.01 5.63
C GLY A 160 -4.62 10.15 5.65
N ILE A 161 -4.12 10.85 6.66
CA ILE A 161 -2.67 10.97 6.92
C ILE A 161 -2.37 10.21 8.21
N LYS A 162 -1.59 9.14 8.08
CA LYS A 162 -1.23 8.23 9.18
C LYS A 162 0.24 8.35 9.50
N GLY A 163 0.57 8.36 10.78
CA GLY A 163 1.94 8.23 11.23
C GLY A 163 2.11 6.99 12.11
N LYS A 164 3.31 6.41 12.05
CA LYS A 164 3.68 5.22 12.82
C LYS A 164 5.10 5.36 13.32
N PHE A 165 5.29 5.10 14.60
CA PHE A 165 6.58 4.91 15.23
C PHE A 165 6.67 3.48 15.76
N GLU A 166 7.73 2.79 15.43
CA GLU A 166 7.98 1.40 15.80
C GLU A 166 9.38 1.29 16.40
N PHE A 167 9.48 0.64 17.56
CA PHE A 167 10.74 0.33 18.21
C PHE A 167 10.80 -1.16 18.50
N LYS A 168 11.87 -1.82 18.05
CA LYS A 168 12.07 -3.26 18.17
C LYS A 168 13.44 -3.55 18.77
N ILE A 169 13.48 -4.47 19.74
CA ILE A 169 14.72 -5.04 20.28
C ILE A 169 14.65 -6.56 20.20
N ASP A 170 15.70 -7.17 19.67
CA ASP A 170 15.90 -8.61 19.59
C ASP A 170 17.25 -9.01 20.22
N VAL A 171 17.27 -10.19 20.83
CA VAL A 171 18.44 -10.79 21.49
C VAL A 171 18.52 -12.26 21.10
N SER A 172 19.48 -12.61 20.24
CA SER A 172 19.72 -13.98 19.80
C SER A 172 21.04 -14.54 20.34
N HIS A 173 21.12 -15.86 20.51
CA HIS A 173 22.35 -16.57 20.88
C HIS A 173 22.85 -17.37 19.68
N GLY A 174 24.15 -17.26 19.39
CA GLY A 174 24.83 -18.12 18.43
C GLY A 174 25.36 -19.37 19.14
N GLU A 175 24.72 -20.53 18.95
CA GLU A 175 25.35 -21.82 19.24
C GLU A 175 26.18 -22.27 18.03
N VAL A 176 27.48 -22.48 18.25
CA VAL A 176 28.36 -23.14 17.28
C VAL A 176 28.19 -24.64 17.47
N ASP A 177 27.42 -25.30 16.60
CA ASP A 177 27.42 -26.77 16.51
C ASP A 177 28.83 -27.24 16.09
N GLU A 178 29.30 -28.39 16.63
CA GLU A 178 30.61 -29.03 16.36
C GLU A 178 30.91 -29.31 14.87
N LYS A 179 29.97 -29.01 13.96
CA LYS A 179 30.08 -29.16 12.50
C LYS A 179 30.14 -27.83 11.72
N GLY A 180 30.30 -26.69 12.38
CA GLY A 180 30.56 -25.41 11.71
C GLY A 180 29.37 -24.84 10.92
N LYS A 181 28.14 -25.26 11.21
CA LYS A 181 26.91 -24.63 10.70
C LYS A 181 26.15 -24.03 11.87
N GLY A 182 26.24 -22.71 12.02
CA GLY A 182 25.47 -21.98 13.03
C GLY A 182 23.97 -22.17 12.80
N LYS A 183 23.26 -22.58 13.86
CA LYS A 183 21.80 -22.47 13.93
C LYS A 183 21.51 -21.35 14.92
N GLU A 184 21.03 -20.22 14.41
CA GLU A 184 20.47 -19.16 15.25
C GLU A 184 19.22 -19.71 15.95
N LYS A 185 19.26 -19.83 17.27
CA LYS A 185 18.06 -19.99 18.09
C LYS A 185 17.81 -18.69 18.82
N SER A 186 16.70 -18.02 18.51
CA SER A 186 16.20 -16.93 19.34
C SER A 186 15.63 -17.52 20.64
N GLU A 187 16.22 -17.16 21.78
CA GLU A 187 15.78 -17.66 23.09
C GLU A 187 14.98 -16.63 23.90
N LYS A 188 14.92 -15.36 23.49
CA LYS A 188 14.17 -14.31 24.19
C LYS A 188 13.15 -13.62 23.27
N PRO A 189 11.98 -13.22 23.81
CA PRO A 189 10.93 -12.63 23.01
C PRO A 189 11.39 -11.28 22.45
N GLU A 190 11.26 -11.14 21.14
CA GLU A 190 11.26 -9.86 20.43
C GLU A 190 10.37 -8.87 21.22
N LYS A 191 10.97 -7.78 21.72
CA LYS A 191 10.19 -6.69 22.30
C LYS A 191 9.93 -5.68 21.20
N LYS A 192 8.66 -5.47 20.89
CA LYS A 192 8.20 -4.56 19.86
C LYS A 192 7.14 -3.64 20.43
N ASP A 193 7.43 -2.35 20.45
CA ASP A 193 6.48 -1.30 20.78
C ASP A 193 6.12 -0.54 19.51
N THR A 194 4.84 -0.20 19.37
CA THR A 194 4.32 0.52 18.19
C THR A 194 3.33 1.58 18.65
N VAL A 195 3.52 2.79 18.17
CA VAL A 195 2.63 3.92 18.38
C VAL A 195 2.16 4.41 17.01
N GLU A 196 0.85 4.47 16.83
CA GLU A 196 0.23 4.98 15.60
C GLU A 196 -0.57 6.23 15.93
N TRP A 197 -0.61 7.18 15.01
CA TRP A 197 -1.41 8.39 15.12
C TRP A 197 -2.03 8.76 13.77
N GLN A 198 -3.17 9.44 13.84
CA GLN A 198 -3.90 9.93 12.67
C GLN A 198 -3.86 11.46 12.70
N LEU A 199 -3.29 12.08 11.66
CA LEU A 199 -3.24 13.55 11.51
C LEU A 199 -4.46 14.10 10.77
N CYS A 200 -5.05 13.29 9.89
CA CYS A 200 -6.24 13.64 9.12
C CYS A 200 -7.05 12.37 8.90
N ASP A 201 -8.32 12.38 9.28
CA ASP A 201 -9.20 11.20 9.19
C ASP A 201 -9.37 10.72 7.73
N PRO A 202 -9.58 9.43 7.50
CA PRO A 202 -9.93 8.93 6.18
C PRO A 202 -11.28 9.45 5.72
N MET A 203 -11.44 9.58 4.41
CA MET A 203 -12.71 9.86 3.74
C MET A 203 -13.07 8.68 2.87
N GLU A 204 -14.22 8.04 3.13
CA GLU A 204 -14.72 6.93 2.32
C GLU A 204 -15.34 7.43 1.01
N VAL A 205 -15.38 6.56 -0.01
CA VAL A 205 -15.97 6.84 -1.33
C VAL A 205 -17.41 7.36 -1.20
N LYS A 206 -18.23 6.73 -0.36
CA LYS A 206 -19.65 7.07 -0.16
C LYS A 206 -19.86 8.44 0.51
N ASP A 207 -18.90 8.86 1.33
CA ASP A 207 -18.94 10.14 2.07
C ASP A 207 -18.31 11.28 1.26
N SER A 208 -17.75 11.00 0.08
CA SER A 208 -17.07 12.01 -0.71
C SER A 208 -18.04 12.97 -1.41
N PRO A 209 -17.89 14.29 -1.18
CA PRO A 209 -18.61 15.30 -1.95
C PRO A 209 -17.95 15.57 -3.32
N LEU A 210 -16.77 15.01 -3.59
CA LEU A 210 -16.04 15.18 -4.84
C LEU A 210 -16.24 13.94 -5.70
N ARG A 211 -17.22 14.00 -6.59
CA ARG A 211 -17.66 12.88 -7.41
C ARG A 211 -18.00 13.32 -8.83
N VAL A 212 -17.96 12.36 -9.75
CA VAL A 212 -18.35 12.51 -11.15
C VAL A 212 -19.33 11.41 -11.49
N ASN A 213 -20.54 11.75 -11.94
CA ASN A 213 -21.50 10.76 -12.38
C ASN A 213 -21.03 10.05 -13.65
N LEU A 214 -21.05 8.72 -13.62
CA LEU A 214 -20.74 7.86 -14.76
C LEU A 214 -22.01 7.31 -15.42
N TYR A 215 -23.05 7.07 -14.64
CA TYR A 215 -24.35 6.61 -15.13
C TYR A 215 -25.48 7.02 -14.17
N GLY A 216 -26.67 7.29 -14.71
CA GLY A 216 -27.86 7.57 -13.91
C GLY A 216 -27.88 8.99 -13.36
N LYS A 217 -28.14 9.15 -12.06
CA LYS A 217 -28.08 10.43 -11.35
C LYS A 217 -26.91 10.42 -10.38
N GLU A 218 -26.29 11.58 -10.16
CA GLU A 218 -25.28 11.75 -9.12
C GLU A 218 -25.91 11.59 -7.73
N ARG A 219 -25.29 10.81 -6.84
CA ARG A 219 -25.72 10.73 -5.44
C ARG A 219 -25.42 12.06 -4.74
N THR A 220 -26.43 12.61 -4.09
CA THR A 220 -26.27 13.78 -3.22
C THR A 220 -25.62 13.36 -1.90
N VAL A 221 -24.49 13.97 -1.55
CA VAL A 221 -23.79 13.77 -0.28
C VAL A 221 -23.78 15.09 0.49
N GLU A 222 -24.33 15.08 1.71
CA GLU A 222 -24.27 16.24 2.59
C GLU A 222 -22.83 16.46 3.08
N LYS A 223 -22.35 17.70 3.01
CA LYS A 223 -21.03 18.07 3.57
C LYS A 223 -21.11 17.97 5.10
N LYS A 224 -20.28 17.10 5.68
CA LYS A 224 -20.00 17.06 7.12
C LYS A 224 -18.96 18.10 7.50
#